data_AF-A0A924YA32-F1
#
_entry.id   AF-A0A924YA32-F1
#
_cell.length_a   1.000
_cell.length_b   1.000
_cell.length_c   1.000
_cell.angle_alpha   90.00
_cell.angle_beta   90.00
_cell.angle_gamma   90.00
#
_symmetry.space_group_name_H-M   'P 1'
#
loop_
_entity.id
_entity.type
_entity.pdbx_description
1 polymer ?
#
loop_
_entity_poly.entity_id
_entity_poly.type
_entity_poly.pdbx_seq_one_letter_code
_entity_poly.pdbx_strand_id
1 'polypeptide(L)'
;MLLTITTTYQPATDLGYLLAKHPARVQAFNLAFGQAHVFYPEATDERCTAALLLDVDPVGLVRREGGGVSLEQYVNDRPYAASSFMSVAIAQVYRSGLSGTCKERPELAVMPIPLEAKITALPCRGGEKLLRELFEPLGYTVTAEHYALDAAFPAWGESAYFTVTLTVTTRLQDLLSHLYVLIPVLDDKKHYFVSDDEVSKLLRHGEGWLKDHPALELITSRYLRRQRGLMREALAQLVEAETPQVEETAIRNDAEEAAVEE
;
A
#
# COMPACT_ATOMS: atom_id res chain seq x y z
N MET A 1 4.67 -14.42 2.54
CA MET A 1 3.37 -13.87 2.03
C MET A 1 3.44 -13.58 0.55
N LEU A 2 2.30 -13.59 -0.15
CA LEU A 2 2.24 -13.33 -1.60
C LEU A 2 1.22 -12.23 -1.95
N LEU A 3 1.67 -11.24 -2.72
CA LEU A 3 0.86 -10.31 -3.50
C LEU A 3 1.05 -10.66 -4.98
N THR A 4 -0.03 -10.83 -5.74
CA THR A 4 0.02 -10.90 -7.19
C THR A 4 -0.76 -9.76 -7.82
N ILE A 5 -0.24 -9.20 -8.91
CA ILE A 5 -0.93 -8.20 -9.74
C ILE A 5 -1.02 -8.77 -11.15
N THR A 6 -2.24 -8.87 -11.66
CA THR A 6 -2.57 -9.42 -12.97
C THR A 6 -3.20 -8.35 -13.84
N THR A 7 -2.91 -8.36 -15.13
CA THR A 7 -3.64 -7.58 -16.13
C THR A 7 -3.93 -8.43 -17.37
N THR A 8 -4.99 -8.04 -18.07
CA THR A 8 -5.38 -8.54 -19.40
C THR A 8 -5.42 -7.42 -20.44
N TYR A 9 -4.85 -6.24 -20.12
CA TYR A 9 -4.54 -5.22 -21.12
C TYR A 9 -3.65 -5.84 -22.21
N GLN A 10 -3.77 -5.40 -23.47
CA GLN A 10 -2.98 -5.99 -24.56
C GLN A 10 -1.97 -4.99 -25.13
N PRO A 11 -0.66 -5.35 -25.18
CA PRO A 11 -0.08 -6.61 -24.71
C PRO A 11 0.06 -6.63 -23.17
N ALA A 12 -0.31 -7.75 -22.53
CA ALA A 12 -0.33 -7.83 -21.06
C ALA A 12 1.07 -7.81 -20.46
N THR A 13 2.07 -8.25 -21.24
CA THR A 13 3.49 -8.18 -20.87
C THR A 13 3.97 -6.76 -20.56
N ASP A 14 3.26 -5.71 -21.02
CA ASP A 14 3.60 -4.33 -20.69
C ASP A 14 3.50 -4.01 -19.18
N LEU A 15 2.84 -4.87 -18.39
CA LEU A 15 2.92 -4.85 -16.93
C LEU A 15 4.37 -4.88 -16.42
N GLY A 16 5.27 -5.56 -17.13
CA GLY A 16 6.71 -5.59 -16.82
C GLY A 16 7.35 -4.20 -16.89
N TYR A 17 7.00 -3.39 -17.89
CA TYR A 17 7.50 -2.02 -18.03
C TYR A 17 6.94 -1.10 -16.94
N LEU A 18 5.65 -1.24 -16.62
CA LEU A 18 5.02 -0.43 -15.58
C LEU A 18 5.59 -0.70 -14.18
N LEU A 19 5.91 -1.96 -13.86
CA LEU A 19 6.55 -2.33 -12.59
C LEU A 19 8.09 -2.14 -12.62
N ALA A 20 8.66 -1.83 -13.78
CA ALA A 20 10.10 -1.87 -14.04
C ALA A 20 10.73 -3.20 -13.59
N LYS A 21 10.09 -4.32 -13.96
CA LYS A 21 10.52 -5.69 -13.66
C LYS A 21 10.35 -6.55 -14.91
N HIS A 22 11.45 -7.15 -15.34
CA HIS A 22 11.46 -7.94 -16.57
C HIS A 22 10.84 -9.32 -16.32
N PRO A 23 9.81 -9.76 -17.09
CA PRO A 23 9.11 -11.02 -16.84
C PRO A 23 9.99 -12.28 -16.84
N ALA A 24 10.97 -12.34 -17.74
CA ALA A 24 11.92 -13.47 -17.81
C ALA A 24 13.01 -13.49 -16.71
N ARG A 25 12.95 -12.60 -15.71
CA ARG A 25 13.97 -12.52 -14.64
C ARG A 25 13.33 -12.60 -13.26
N VAL A 26 13.74 -13.60 -12.49
CA VAL A 26 13.50 -13.63 -11.06
C VAL A 26 14.48 -12.68 -10.37
N GLN A 27 13.97 -11.79 -9.52
CA GLN A 27 14.78 -10.80 -8.80
C GLN A 27 14.56 -10.94 -7.30
N ALA A 28 15.61 -10.72 -6.52
CA ALA A 28 15.56 -10.70 -5.06
C ALA A 28 16.04 -9.34 -4.53
N PHE A 29 15.36 -8.83 -3.51
CA PHE A 29 15.65 -7.54 -2.88
C PHE A 29 15.81 -7.73 -1.37
N ASN A 30 16.91 -7.23 -0.81
CA ASN A 30 17.11 -7.24 0.63
C ASN A 30 16.24 -6.17 1.29
N LEU A 31 15.49 -6.59 2.30
CA LEU A 31 14.68 -5.74 3.17
C LEU A 31 15.26 -5.76 4.59
N ALA A 32 14.84 -4.81 5.41
CA ALA A 32 15.26 -4.77 6.82
C ALA A 32 14.86 -6.04 7.59
N PHE A 33 13.82 -6.75 7.17
CA PHE A 33 13.23 -7.87 7.89
C PHE A 33 13.31 -9.19 7.09
N GLY A 34 14.14 -9.27 6.05
CA GLY A 34 14.25 -10.46 5.20
C GLY A 34 14.47 -10.10 3.74
N GLN A 35 13.82 -10.82 2.83
CA GLN A 35 13.91 -10.62 1.39
C GLN A 35 12.52 -10.49 0.74
N ALA A 36 12.50 -9.82 -0.41
CA ALA A 36 11.38 -9.84 -1.32
C ALA A 36 11.81 -10.42 -2.66
N HIS A 37 11.01 -11.32 -3.21
CA HIS A 37 11.24 -11.93 -4.51
C HIS A 37 10.18 -11.44 -5.50
N VAL A 38 10.61 -11.05 -6.69
CA VAL A 38 9.73 -10.73 -7.81
C VAL A 38 9.94 -11.74 -8.92
N PHE A 39 8.84 -12.30 -9.41
CA PHE A 39 8.81 -13.19 -10.55
C PHE A 39 7.46 -13.12 -11.24
N TYR A 40 7.36 -13.69 -12.44
CA TYR A 40 6.14 -13.68 -13.24
C TYR A 40 5.70 -15.13 -13.47
N PRO A 41 4.71 -15.64 -12.70
CA PRO A 41 4.18 -16.99 -12.94
C PRO A 41 3.51 -17.12 -14.31
N GLU A 42 3.04 -16.02 -14.90
CA GLU A 42 2.44 -15.97 -16.23
C GLU A 42 2.81 -14.66 -16.93
N ALA A 43 3.26 -14.74 -18.18
CA ALA A 43 3.64 -13.59 -19.00
C ALA A 43 3.40 -13.90 -20.48
N THR A 44 2.14 -13.77 -20.88
CA THR A 44 1.66 -13.91 -22.26
C THR A 44 1.12 -12.56 -22.75
N ASP A 45 0.83 -12.44 -24.04
CA ASP A 45 0.26 -11.21 -24.61
C ASP A 45 -1.18 -10.98 -24.12
N GLU A 46 -1.91 -12.05 -23.78
CA GLU A 46 -3.30 -12.01 -23.31
C GLU A 46 -3.41 -11.81 -21.80
N ARG A 47 -2.45 -12.34 -21.04
CA ARG A 47 -2.45 -12.29 -19.57
C ARG A 47 -1.04 -12.26 -19.01
N CYS A 48 -0.81 -11.35 -18.08
CA CYS A 48 0.45 -11.22 -17.37
C CYS A 48 0.19 -11.04 -15.88
N THR A 49 0.89 -11.83 -15.07
CA THR A 49 0.80 -11.79 -13.61
C THR A 49 2.20 -11.60 -13.03
N ALA A 50 2.38 -10.50 -12.30
CA ALA A 50 3.56 -10.26 -11.47
C ALA A 50 3.30 -10.76 -10.04
N ALA A 51 4.27 -11.43 -9.45
CA ALA A 51 4.23 -11.91 -8.07
C ALA A 51 5.30 -11.20 -7.23
N LEU A 52 4.90 -10.71 -6.06
CA LEU A 52 5.76 -10.19 -4.99
C LEU A 52 5.63 -11.13 -3.78
N LEU A 53 6.66 -11.93 -3.55
CA LEU A 53 6.74 -12.87 -2.44
C LEU A 53 7.65 -12.31 -1.35
N LEU A 54 7.15 -12.24 -0.12
CA LEU A 54 7.94 -11.87 1.04
C LEU A 54 8.43 -13.12 1.77
N ASP A 55 9.75 -13.16 1.97
CA ASP A 55 10.48 -14.12 2.78
C ASP A 55 11.06 -13.38 3.99
N VAL A 56 10.33 -13.41 5.10
CA VAL A 56 10.66 -12.66 6.32
C VAL A 56 11.54 -13.54 7.21
N ASP A 57 12.64 -12.99 7.72
CA ASP A 57 13.50 -13.67 8.69
C ASP A 57 12.96 -13.44 10.12
N PRO A 58 12.28 -14.43 10.74
CA PRO A 58 11.71 -14.28 12.08
C PRO A 58 12.80 -14.04 13.14
N VAL A 59 13.98 -14.65 12.98
CA VAL A 59 15.07 -14.55 13.96
C VAL A 59 15.73 -13.17 13.87
N GLY A 60 15.97 -12.70 12.65
CA GLY A 60 16.48 -11.37 12.37
C GLY A 60 15.57 -10.26 12.90
N LEU A 61 14.25 -10.47 12.86
CA LEU A 61 13.26 -9.51 13.38
C LEU A 61 13.38 -9.31 14.90
N VAL A 62 13.46 -10.40 15.67
CA VAL A 62 13.57 -10.34 17.14
C VAL A 62 14.86 -9.69 17.60
N ARG A 63 15.99 -10.01 16.95
CA ARG A 63 17.31 -9.46 17.32
C ARG A 63 17.41 -7.94 17.19
N ARG A 64 16.58 -7.32 16.34
CA ARG A 64 16.57 -5.86 16.12
C ARG A 64 15.69 -5.08 17.08
N GLU A 65 14.60 -5.67 17.59
CA GLU A 65 13.68 -5.00 18.54
C GLU A 65 14.28 -4.84 19.95
N GLY A 66 15.44 -5.44 20.24
CA GLY A 66 16.29 -5.03 21.36
C GLY A 66 15.71 -5.23 22.77
N GLY A 67 14.71 -6.08 22.98
CA GLY A 67 14.15 -6.27 24.33
C GLY A 67 13.36 -7.57 24.55
N GLY A 68 13.57 -8.17 25.73
CA GLY A 68 12.68 -9.14 26.40
C GLY A 68 12.70 -10.59 25.90
N VAL A 69 12.87 -11.57 26.79
CA VAL A 69 12.71 -13.01 26.47
C VAL A 69 11.23 -13.39 26.52
N SER A 70 10.39 -12.83 25.64
CA SER A 70 8.98 -13.23 25.53
C SER A 70 8.77 -14.20 24.37
N LEU A 71 8.05 -15.29 24.60
CA LEU A 71 7.76 -16.31 23.60
C LEU A 71 6.99 -15.73 22.39
N GLU A 72 6.15 -14.72 22.62
CA GLU A 72 5.36 -14.02 21.59
C GLU A 72 6.22 -13.29 20.55
N GLN A 73 7.47 -12.98 20.88
CA GLN A 73 8.40 -12.37 19.91
C GLN A 73 8.95 -13.41 18.92
N TYR A 74 9.11 -14.65 19.36
CA TYR A 74 9.64 -15.74 18.53
C TYR A 74 8.54 -16.50 17.78
N VAL A 75 7.34 -16.60 18.38
CA VAL A 75 6.19 -17.29 17.78
C VAL A 75 5.08 -16.26 17.57
N ASN A 76 5.02 -15.73 16.35
CA ASN A 76 3.96 -14.83 15.91
C ASN A 76 3.70 -14.99 14.41
N ASP A 77 2.63 -14.35 13.98
CA ASP A 77 2.12 -14.35 12.62
C ASP A 77 2.88 -13.42 11.66
N ARG A 78 3.75 -12.53 12.16
CA ARG A 78 4.39 -11.46 11.37
C ARG A 78 5.13 -11.97 10.13
N PRO A 79 5.85 -13.11 10.15
CA PRO A 79 6.52 -13.64 8.96
C PRO A 79 5.57 -14.19 7.90
N TYR A 80 4.30 -14.38 8.26
CA TYR A 80 3.29 -15.10 7.47
C TYR A 80 2.06 -14.27 7.13
N ALA A 81 1.89 -13.09 7.75
CA ALA A 81 0.79 -12.15 7.53
C ALA A 81 1.15 -11.01 6.59
N ALA A 82 0.29 -10.69 5.62
CA ALA A 82 0.47 -9.57 4.69
C ALA A 82 0.16 -8.22 5.38
N SER A 83 1.01 -7.88 6.35
CA SER A 83 0.96 -6.70 7.19
C SER A 83 1.63 -5.49 6.53
N SER A 84 1.95 -4.46 7.33
CA SER A 84 2.76 -3.31 6.91
C SER A 84 4.09 -3.65 6.21
N PHE A 85 4.66 -4.85 6.41
CA PHE A 85 5.82 -5.32 5.64
C PHE A 85 5.54 -5.41 4.14
N MET A 86 4.32 -5.73 3.74
CA MET A 86 3.91 -5.71 2.33
C MET A 86 3.97 -4.29 1.75
N SER A 87 3.49 -3.27 2.48
CA SER A 87 3.58 -1.88 2.04
C SER A 87 5.03 -1.43 1.86
N VAL A 88 5.91 -1.77 2.81
CA VAL A 88 7.35 -1.46 2.69
C VAL A 88 7.97 -2.12 1.46
N ALA A 89 7.64 -3.39 1.22
CA ALA A 89 8.13 -4.10 0.04
C ALA A 89 7.61 -3.49 -1.27
N ILE A 90 6.33 -3.10 -1.35
CA ILE A 90 5.75 -2.38 -2.50
C ILE A 90 6.54 -1.10 -2.77
N ALA A 91 6.77 -0.27 -1.75
CA ALA A 91 7.48 1.01 -1.92
C ALA A 91 8.95 0.84 -2.35
N GLN A 92 9.63 -0.21 -1.87
CA GLN A 92 11.02 -0.47 -2.23
C GLN A 92 11.17 -1.13 -3.61
N VAL A 93 10.31 -2.09 -3.94
CA VAL A 93 10.44 -2.95 -5.12
C VAL A 93 9.73 -2.35 -6.33
N TYR A 94 8.53 -1.78 -6.14
CA TYR A 94 7.70 -1.18 -7.20
C TYR A 94 7.73 0.34 -7.20
N ARG A 95 8.86 0.94 -6.79
CA ARG A 95 9.07 2.39 -6.69
C ARG A 95 8.63 3.16 -7.94
N SER A 96 9.02 2.70 -9.12
CA SER A 96 8.68 3.37 -10.40
C SER A 96 7.17 3.37 -10.64
N GLY A 97 6.52 2.22 -10.49
CA GLY A 97 5.06 2.10 -10.60
C GLY A 97 4.33 2.98 -9.58
N LEU A 98 4.78 2.99 -8.32
CA LEU A 98 4.20 3.81 -7.25
C LEU A 98 4.40 5.32 -7.48
N SER A 99 5.43 5.70 -8.23
CA SER A 99 5.66 7.10 -8.65
C SER A 99 4.89 7.49 -9.92
N GLY A 100 4.20 6.54 -10.58
CA GLY A 100 3.54 6.77 -11.88
C GLY A 100 4.52 6.99 -13.04
N THR A 101 5.79 6.62 -12.89
CA THR A 101 6.81 6.85 -13.92
C THR A 101 7.10 5.57 -14.70
N CYS A 102 6.98 5.64 -16.04
CA CYS A 102 7.43 4.58 -16.95
C CYS A 102 8.10 5.22 -18.18
N LYS A 103 9.40 5.01 -18.35
CA LYS A 103 10.16 5.60 -19.48
C LYS A 103 9.81 4.97 -20.81
N GLU A 104 9.55 3.67 -20.80
CA GLU A 104 9.36 2.87 -22.02
C GLU A 104 7.89 2.87 -22.51
N ARG A 105 6.94 3.15 -21.61
CA ARG A 105 5.50 3.23 -21.87
C ARG A 105 4.84 4.37 -21.06
N PRO A 106 5.19 5.64 -21.34
CA PRO A 106 4.68 6.78 -20.57
C PRO A 106 3.16 6.93 -20.67
N GLU A 107 2.59 6.69 -21.86
CA GLU A 107 1.14 6.76 -22.10
C GLU A 107 0.38 5.73 -21.27
N LEU A 108 0.91 4.51 -21.17
CA LEU A 108 0.31 3.43 -20.38
C LEU A 108 0.34 3.71 -18.87
N ALA A 109 1.36 4.42 -18.38
CA ALA A 109 1.49 4.73 -16.96
C ALA A 109 0.38 5.65 -16.43
N VAL A 110 -0.17 6.51 -17.29
CA VAL A 110 -1.26 7.44 -16.94
C VAL A 110 -2.64 6.92 -17.35
N MET A 111 -2.71 5.78 -18.02
CA MET A 111 -3.95 5.21 -18.54
C MET A 111 -4.56 4.20 -17.55
N PRO A 112 -5.88 4.24 -17.32
CA PRO A 112 -6.58 3.19 -16.60
C PRO A 112 -6.56 1.86 -17.39
N ILE A 113 -6.13 0.78 -16.73
CA ILE A 113 -6.10 -0.57 -17.30
C ILE A 113 -6.80 -1.58 -16.38
N PRO A 114 -7.33 -2.70 -16.90
CA PRO A 114 -7.92 -3.74 -16.07
C PRO A 114 -6.82 -4.39 -15.23
N LEU A 115 -7.00 -4.35 -13.91
CA LEU A 115 -6.06 -4.86 -12.91
C LEU A 115 -6.78 -5.75 -11.92
N GLU A 116 -6.13 -6.84 -11.54
CA GLU A 116 -6.53 -7.72 -10.45
C GLU A 116 -5.37 -7.87 -9.48
N ALA A 117 -5.56 -7.47 -8.23
CA ALA A 117 -4.61 -7.71 -7.16
C ALA A 117 -5.13 -8.81 -6.23
N LYS A 118 -4.32 -9.83 -5.97
CA LYS A 118 -4.63 -10.89 -5.00
C LYS A 118 -3.61 -10.89 -3.87
N ILE A 119 -4.09 -10.82 -2.64
CA ILE A 119 -3.27 -10.77 -1.43
C ILE A 119 -3.62 -11.97 -0.57
N THR A 120 -2.62 -12.74 -0.20
CA THR A 120 -2.77 -13.92 0.67
C THR A 120 -2.45 -13.58 2.12
N ALA A 121 -3.15 -14.22 3.05
CA ALA A 121 -2.95 -14.06 4.50
C ALA A 121 -2.99 -12.58 4.96
N LEU A 122 -3.95 -11.81 4.46
CA LEU A 122 -4.18 -10.42 4.85
C LEU A 122 -4.92 -10.38 6.20
N PRO A 123 -4.29 -9.88 7.29
CA PRO A 123 -5.01 -9.68 8.54
C PRO A 123 -6.07 -8.58 8.36
N CYS A 124 -7.32 -8.90 8.66
CA CYS A 124 -8.42 -7.94 8.69
C CYS A 124 -9.23 -8.09 9.98
N ARG A 125 -8.86 -7.32 11.01
CA ARG A 125 -9.54 -7.36 12.32
C ARG A 125 -10.93 -6.72 12.31
N GLY A 126 -11.25 -5.94 11.27
CA GLY A 126 -12.60 -5.39 11.05
C GLY A 126 -13.53 -6.32 10.26
N GLY A 127 -13.05 -7.50 9.86
CA GLY A 127 -13.78 -8.44 9.03
C GLY A 127 -14.04 -7.93 7.60
N GLU A 128 -14.77 -8.72 6.82
CA GLU A 128 -15.04 -8.43 5.41
C GLU A 128 -15.73 -7.08 5.18
N LYS A 129 -16.59 -6.64 6.11
CA LYS A 129 -17.25 -5.34 6.01
C LYS A 129 -16.25 -4.19 5.88
N LEU A 130 -15.14 -4.24 6.62
CA LEU A 130 -14.10 -3.22 6.55
C LEU A 130 -13.36 -3.27 5.22
N LEU A 131 -13.10 -4.45 4.65
CA LEU A 131 -12.49 -4.58 3.33
C LEU A 131 -13.34 -3.86 2.27
N ARG A 132 -14.65 -4.10 2.31
CA ARG A 132 -15.61 -3.46 1.40
C ARG A 132 -15.67 -1.95 1.59
N GLU A 133 -15.79 -1.49 2.83
CA GLU A 133 -15.82 -0.06 3.19
C GLU A 133 -14.55 0.71 2.73
N LEU A 134 -13.40 0.04 2.66
CA LEU A 134 -12.13 0.66 2.25
C LEU A 134 -11.86 0.60 0.73
N PHE A 135 -12.31 -0.44 0.03
CA PHE A 135 -11.97 -0.63 -1.39
C PHE A 135 -13.13 -0.35 -2.35
N GLU A 136 -14.38 -0.64 -1.99
CA GLU A 136 -15.52 -0.42 -2.90
C GLU A 136 -15.72 1.07 -3.28
N PRO A 137 -15.54 2.07 -2.38
CA PRO A 137 -15.61 3.49 -2.76
C PRO A 137 -14.56 3.91 -3.80
N LEU A 138 -13.46 3.16 -3.92
CA LEU A 138 -12.39 3.39 -4.89
C LEU A 138 -12.65 2.66 -6.22
N GLY A 139 -13.83 2.05 -6.39
CA GLY A 139 -14.27 1.38 -7.62
C GLY A 139 -13.86 -0.10 -7.72
N TYR A 140 -13.38 -0.70 -6.63
CA TYR A 140 -12.96 -2.11 -6.63
C TYR A 140 -14.14 -3.05 -6.46
N THR A 141 -14.11 -4.15 -7.19
CA THR A 141 -14.86 -5.35 -6.84
C THR A 141 -14.03 -6.18 -5.85
N VAL A 142 -14.59 -6.44 -4.66
CA VAL A 142 -13.91 -7.14 -3.57
C VAL A 142 -14.46 -8.55 -3.42
N THR A 143 -13.56 -9.54 -3.51
CA THR A 143 -13.82 -10.93 -3.11
C THR A 143 -12.90 -11.28 -1.94
N ALA A 144 -13.46 -11.79 -0.85
CA ALA A 144 -12.71 -12.17 0.34
C ALA A 144 -13.02 -13.62 0.71
N GLU A 145 -11.98 -14.43 0.86
CA GLU A 145 -12.04 -15.79 1.37
C GLU A 145 -11.52 -15.79 2.80
N HIS A 146 -12.35 -16.21 3.75
CA HIS A 146 -12.03 -16.26 5.17
C HIS A 146 -11.48 -17.63 5.56
N TYR A 147 -10.47 -17.67 6.43
CA TYR A 147 -9.89 -18.91 6.93
C TYR A 147 -10.35 -19.24 8.35
N ALA A 148 -10.73 -20.50 8.58
CA ALA A 148 -10.86 -21.06 9.92
C ALA A 148 -9.50 -21.03 10.66
N LEU A 149 -9.52 -20.89 11.99
CA LEU A 149 -8.28 -20.96 12.78
C LEU A 149 -7.58 -22.30 12.64
N ASP A 150 -8.36 -23.39 12.70
CA ASP A 150 -7.89 -24.74 12.49
C ASP A 150 -9.04 -25.62 11.99
N ALA A 151 -8.87 -26.25 10.83
CA ALA A 151 -9.87 -27.13 10.24
C ALA A 151 -10.15 -28.38 11.10
N ALA A 152 -9.18 -28.82 11.90
CA ALA A 152 -9.35 -29.94 12.83
C ALA A 152 -10.13 -29.55 14.10
N PHE A 153 -10.20 -28.24 14.41
CA PHE A 153 -10.89 -27.72 15.59
C PHE A 153 -11.89 -26.60 15.24
N PRO A 154 -13.03 -26.92 14.57
CA PRO A 154 -14.01 -25.90 14.15
C PRO A 154 -14.58 -25.06 15.30
N ALA A 155 -14.58 -25.59 16.53
CA ALA A 155 -15.03 -24.88 17.73
C ALA A 155 -14.17 -23.64 18.08
N TRP A 156 -12.96 -23.53 17.54
CA TRP A 156 -12.11 -22.35 17.74
C TRP A 156 -12.57 -21.15 16.92
N GLY A 157 -13.41 -21.38 15.90
CA GLY A 157 -13.97 -20.33 15.06
C GLY A 157 -13.01 -19.85 13.98
N GLU A 158 -13.30 -18.66 13.48
CA GLU A 158 -12.61 -18.09 12.33
C GLU A 158 -11.35 -17.31 12.73
N SER A 159 -10.36 -17.31 11.84
CA SER A 159 -9.13 -16.55 12.02
C SER A 159 -9.33 -15.06 11.73
N ALA A 160 -8.30 -14.25 11.91
CA ALA A 160 -8.32 -12.85 11.47
C ALA A 160 -7.88 -12.68 10.00
N TYR A 161 -7.64 -13.76 9.27
CA TYR A 161 -6.94 -13.76 7.99
C TYR A 161 -7.87 -14.02 6.82
N PHE A 162 -7.64 -13.25 5.76
CA PHE A 162 -8.35 -13.37 4.50
C PHE A 162 -7.37 -13.54 3.34
N THR A 163 -7.81 -14.27 2.31
CA THR A 163 -7.29 -14.04 0.96
C THR A 163 -8.25 -13.11 0.24
N VAL A 164 -7.72 -12.00 -0.26
CA VAL A 164 -8.52 -10.94 -0.89
C VAL A 164 -8.12 -10.80 -2.34
N THR A 165 -9.12 -10.81 -3.22
CA THR A 165 -8.98 -10.48 -4.64
C THR A 165 -9.70 -9.16 -4.89
N LEU A 166 -8.98 -8.21 -5.49
CA LEU A 166 -9.41 -6.86 -5.78
C LEU A 166 -9.33 -6.65 -7.28
N THR A 167 -10.47 -6.43 -7.95
CA THR A 167 -10.53 -6.19 -9.39
C THR A 167 -11.01 -4.79 -9.68
N VAL A 168 -10.31 -4.06 -10.57
CA VAL A 168 -10.60 -2.65 -10.88
C VAL A 168 -10.04 -2.28 -12.25
N THR A 169 -10.59 -1.25 -12.89
CA THR A 169 -9.93 -0.57 -14.02
C THR A 169 -9.38 0.77 -13.53
N THR A 170 -8.06 0.86 -13.33
CA THR A 170 -7.41 2.06 -12.79
C THR A 170 -5.94 2.15 -13.25
N ARG A 171 -5.26 3.25 -12.95
CA ARG A 171 -3.81 3.36 -13.21
C ARG A 171 -3.06 2.44 -12.24
N LEU A 172 -1.96 1.85 -12.69
CA LEU A 172 -1.15 0.98 -11.81
C LEU A 172 -0.66 1.74 -10.56
N GLN A 173 -0.33 3.03 -10.72
CA GLN A 173 0.06 3.89 -9.60
C GLN A 173 -1.01 3.93 -8.51
N ASP A 174 -2.27 4.14 -8.88
CA ASP A 174 -3.39 4.24 -7.94
C ASP A 174 -3.59 2.92 -7.20
N LEU A 175 -3.57 1.78 -7.93
CA LEU A 175 -3.60 0.46 -7.30
C LEU A 175 -2.51 0.29 -6.25
N LEU A 176 -1.26 0.58 -6.61
CA LEU A 176 -0.12 0.43 -5.69
C LEU A 176 -0.22 1.37 -4.50
N SER A 177 -0.69 2.60 -4.70
CA SER A 177 -0.91 3.59 -3.65
C SER A 177 -2.02 3.17 -2.68
N HIS A 178 -3.15 2.68 -3.20
CA HIS A 178 -4.24 2.15 -2.37
C HIS A 178 -3.76 0.97 -1.53
N LEU A 179 -3.07 0.00 -2.14
CA LEU A 179 -2.51 -1.15 -1.42
C LEU A 179 -1.50 -0.72 -0.35
N TYR A 180 -0.62 0.22 -0.68
CA TYR A 180 0.38 0.74 0.25
C TYR A 180 -0.26 1.35 1.51
N VAL A 181 -1.32 2.14 1.36
CA VAL A 181 -2.01 2.81 2.47
C VAL A 181 -2.99 1.89 3.21
N LEU A 182 -3.75 1.06 2.51
CA LEU A 182 -4.88 0.32 3.09
C LEU A 182 -4.48 -1.01 3.74
N ILE A 183 -3.39 -1.66 3.31
CA ILE A 183 -2.91 -2.88 3.98
C ILE A 183 -2.59 -2.64 5.47
N PRO A 184 -1.84 -1.58 5.87
CA PRO A 184 -1.60 -1.28 7.28
C PRO A 184 -2.86 -0.91 8.07
N VAL A 185 -3.86 -0.32 7.41
CA VAL A 185 -5.16 0.05 8.02
C VAL A 185 -5.97 -1.19 8.39
N LEU A 186 -5.93 -2.22 7.55
CA LEU A 186 -6.61 -3.49 7.78
C LEU A 186 -5.99 -4.28 8.93
N ASP A 187 -4.66 -4.27 9.01
CA ASP A 187 -3.92 -4.92 10.09
C ASP A 187 -4.17 -4.20 11.43
N ASP A 188 -4.17 -2.86 11.48
CA ASP A 188 -4.31 -2.08 12.74
C ASP A 188 -3.23 -2.42 13.79
N LYS A 189 -2.08 -2.99 13.33
CA LYS A 189 -0.89 -3.30 14.14
C LYS A 189 0.41 -2.96 13.38
N LYS A 190 0.80 -1.68 13.36
CA LYS A 190 2.16 -1.32 12.92
C LYS A 190 3.19 -1.70 13.99
N HIS A 191 4.19 -2.48 13.59
CA HIS A 191 5.25 -3.00 14.48
C HIS A 191 6.42 -2.04 14.69
N TYR A 192 6.37 -0.85 14.08
CA TYR A 192 7.37 0.21 14.25
C TYR A 192 6.75 1.46 14.87
N PHE A 193 7.63 2.35 15.36
CA PHE A 193 7.22 3.65 15.88
C PHE A 193 6.74 4.54 14.73
N VAL A 194 5.55 5.13 14.88
CA VAL A 194 4.98 6.06 13.91
C VAL A 194 5.39 7.47 14.34
N SER A 195 6.04 8.20 13.44
CA SER A 195 6.50 9.58 13.60
C SER A 195 5.89 10.49 12.54
N ASP A 196 6.21 11.78 12.58
CA ASP A 196 5.71 12.80 11.65
C ASP A 196 5.95 12.44 10.16
N ASP A 197 7.07 11.76 9.85
CA ASP A 197 7.36 11.22 8.51
C ASP A 197 6.26 10.28 7.95
N GLU A 198 5.52 9.58 8.83
CA GLU A 198 4.39 8.75 8.40
C GLU A 198 3.18 9.58 7.93
N VAL A 199 3.02 10.81 8.44
CA VAL A 199 2.01 11.75 7.94
C VAL A 199 2.36 12.14 6.51
N SER A 200 3.61 12.56 6.25
CA SER A 200 4.04 12.91 4.89
C SER A 200 3.90 11.75 3.91
N LYS A 201 4.20 10.52 4.33
CA LYS A 201 3.97 9.31 3.50
C LYS A 201 2.49 9.08 3.23
N LEU A 202 1.63 9.22 4.24
CA LEU A 202 0.18 9.06 4.07
C LEU A 202 -0.36 10.08 3.06
N LEU A 203 0.03 11.35 3.19
CA LEU A 203 -0.42 12.40 2.29
C LEU A 203 0.08 12.18 0.86
N ARG A 204 1.36 11.82 0.70
CA ARG A 204 1.95 11.54 -0.62
C ARG A 204 1.27 10.37 -1.33
N HIS A 205 0.99 9.27 -0.62
CA HIS A 205 0.37 8.09 -1.22
C HIS A 205 -1.17 8.14 -1.20
N GLY A 206 -1.73 9.07 -0.43
CA GLY A 206 -3.15 9.40 -0.39
C GLY A 206 -3.56 10.48 -1.41
N GLU A 207 -2.60 11.12 -2.06
CA GLU A 207 -2.85 12.20 -3.00
C GLU A 207 -3.81 11.76 -4.11
N GLY A 208 -4.82 12.59 -4.38
CA GLY A 208 -5.81 12.36 -5.44
C GLY A 208 -6.98 11.43 -5.08
N TRP A 209 -6.97 10.74 -3.94
CA TRP A 209 -8.08 9.84 -3.56
C TRP A 209 -8.47 9.87 -2.08
N LEU A 210 -7.50 10.05 -1.17
CA LEU A 210 -7.73 9.88 0.27
C LEU A 210 -8.68 10.94 0.82
N LYS A 211 -8.54 12.19 0.36
CA LYS A 211 -9.38 13.33 0.79
C LYS A 211 -10.87 13.12 0.50
N ASP A 212 -11.17 12.47 -0.62
CA ASP A 212 -12.54 12.24 -1.11
C ASP A 212 -13.09 10.89 -0.61
N HIS A 213 -12.29 10.12 0.14
CA HIS A 213 -12.68 8.80 0.61
C HIS A 213 -13.66 8.91 1.80
N PRO A 214 -14.82 8.23 1.77
CA PRO A 214 -15.82 8.33 2.84
C PRO A 214 -15.30 7.85 4.21
N ALA A 215 -14.35 6.92 4.21
CA ALA A 215 -13.68 6.42 5.41
C ALA A 215 -12.37 7.18 5.76
N LEU A 216 -12.18 8.43 5.31
CA LEU A 216 -10.96 9.22 5.52
C LEU A 216 -10.49 9.23 6.99
N GLU A 217 -11.38 9.52 7.94
CA GLU A 217 -11.04 9.57 9.36
C GLU A 217 -10.56 8.20 9.88
N LEU A 218 -11.23 7.13 9.45
CA LEU A 218 -10.89 5.75 9.82
C LEU A 218 -9.51 5.36 9.27
N ILE A 219 -9.25 5.66 7.99
CA ILE A 219 -7.97 5.40 7.34
C ILE A 219 -6.85 6.14 8.05
N THR A 220 -7.01 7.45 8.25
CA THR A 220 -6.01 8.31 8.90
C THR A 220 -5.73 7.85 10.32
N SER A 221 -6.79 7.56 11.09
CA SER A 221 -6.69 7.09 12.47
C SER A 221 -5.93 5.77 12.57
N ARG A 222 -6.29 4.75 11.79
CA ARG A 222 -5.59 3.45 11.86
C ARG A 222 -4.18 3.50 11.28
N TYR A 223 -3.98 4.21 10.17
CA TYR A 223 -2.67 4.35 9.55
C TYR A 223 -1.66 4.99 10.51
N LEU A 224 -2.09 5.97 11.31
CA LEU A 224 -1.27 6.67 12.30
C LEU A 224 -1.35 6.06 13.71
N ARG A 225 -1.76 4.79 13.83
CA ARG A 225 -1.88 4.05 15.11
C ARG A 225 -2.70 4.79 16.17
N ARG A 226 -3.74 5.51 15.75
CA ARG A 226 -4.67 6.29 16.59
C ARG A 226 -3.97 7.40 17.39
N GLN A 227 -2.80 7.86 16.95
CA GLN A 227 -2.10 8.99 17.56
C GLN A 227 -2.83 10.29 17.21
N ARG A 228 -3.56 10.84 18.19
CA ARG A 228 -4.45 12.00 18.00
C ARG A 228 -3.73 13.25 17.46
N GLY A 229 -2.46 13.46 17.83
CA GLY A 229 -1.65 14.58 17.33
C GLY A 229 -1.42 14.49 15.83
N LEU A 230 -0.81 13.39 15.38
CA LEU A 230 -0.55 13.11 13.96
C LEU A 230 -1.85 13.07 13.13
N MET A 231 -2.92 12.51 13.69
CA MET A 231 -4.22 12.46 13.03
C MET A 231 -4.77 13.88 12.76
N ARG A 232 -4.68 14.78 13.75
CA ARG A 232 -5.14 16.16 13.59
C ARG A 232 -4.28 16.91 12.57
N GLU A 233 -2.97 16.69 12.58
CA GLU A 233 -2.04 17.27 11.61
C GLU A 233 -2.34 16.79 10.18
N ALA A 234 -2.50 15.48 9.97
CA ALA A 234 -2.82 14.92 8.67
C ALA A 234 -4.16 15.45 8.12
N LEU A 235 -5.20 15.48 8.96
CA LEU A 235 -6.50 16.03 8.57
C LEU A 235 -6.44 17.54 8.29
N ALA A 236 -5.66 18.31 9.07
CA ALA A 236 -5.47 19.74 8.83
C ALA A 236 -4.80 19.98 7.47
N GLN A 237 -3.74 19.25 7.13
CA GLN A 237 -3.05 19.40 5.84
C GLN A 237 -3.92 18.98 4.64
N LEU A 238 -4.79 17.99 4.81
CA LEU A 238 -5.75 17.59 3.76
C LEU A 238 -6.82 18.67 3.51
N VAL A 239 -7.22 19.39 4.56
CA VAL A 239 -8.18 20.51 4.47
C VAL A 239 -7.50 21.79 3.99
N GLU A 240 -6.29 22.09 4.43
CA GLU A 240 -5.53 23.28 3.98
C GLU A 240 -5.25 23.25 2.48
N ALA A 241 -5.07 22.06 1.89
CA ALA A 241 -4.97 21.88 0.44
C ALA A 241 -6.23 22.28 -0.35
N GLU A 242 -7.37 22.54 0.31
CA GLU A 242 -8.60 23.10 -0.31
C GLU A 242 -8.57 24.63 -0.41
N THR A 243 -7.74 25.30 0.36
CA THR A 243 -7.56 26.74 0.21
C THR A 243 -6.61 26.91 -0.97
N PRO A 244 -7.03 27.48 -2.12
CA PRO A 244 -6.05 28.03 -3.03
C PRO A 244 -5.23 28.97 -2.15
N GLN A 245 -3.90 28.84 -2.14
CA GLN A 245 -3.05 29.92 -1.69
C GLN A 245 -3.39 31.10 -2.60
N VAL A 246 -4.36 31.90 -2.20
CA VAL A 246 -4.66 33.19 -2.80
C VAL A 246 -3.47 34.06 -2.44
N GLU A 247 -2.47 34.03 -3.31
CA GLU A 247 -1.61 35.17 -3.62
C GLU A 247 -0.97 35.95 -2.45
N GLU A 248 -0.63 35.34 -1.32
CA GLU A 248 0.26 36.00 -0.34
C GLU A 248 1.71 36.13 -0.86
N THR A 249 2.10 35.36 -1.88
CA THR A 249 3.36 35.56 -2.61
C THR A 249 3.29 36.64 -3.69
N ALA A 250 2.10 37.07 -4.14
CA ALA A 250 1.99 38.16 -5.12
C ALA A 250 2.04 39.53 -4.44
N ILE A 251 1.40 39.68 -3.26
CA ILE A 251 1.42 40.95 -2.51
C ILE A 251 2.83 41.28 -1.98
N ARG A 252 3.66 40.26 -1.70
CA ARG A 252 5.03 40.46 -1.22
C ARG A 252 6.02 40.81 -2.36
N ASN A 253 5.76 40.37 -3.59
CA ASN A 253 6.60 40.72 -4.74
C ASN A 253 6.29 42.13 -5.28
N ASP A 254 5.02 42.54 -5.29
CA ASP A 254 4.64 43.89 -5.74
C ASP A 254 5.10 45.01 -4.78
N ALA A 255 5.24 44.69 -3.48
CA ALA A 255 5.77 45.63 -2.49
C ALA A 255 7.31 45.74 -2.51
N GLU A 256 8.01 44.73 -3.01
CA GLU A 256 9.48 44.74 -3.15
C GLU A 256 9.93 45.34 -4.50
N GLU A 257 9.12 45.27 -5.56
CA GLU A 257 9.42 45.96 -6.85
C GLU A 257 9.12 47.48 -6.82
N ALA A 258 8.16 47.95 -6.01
CA ALA A 258 7.87 49.38 -5.89
C ALA A 258 8.91 50.18 -5.05
N ALA A 259 9.78 49.50 -4.31
CA ALA A 259 10.80 50.14 -3.45
C ALA A 259 12.18 50.29 -4.13
N VAL A 260 12.31 49.87 -5.41
CA VAL A 260 13.56 49.96 -6.19
C VAL A 260 13.50 51.06 -7.26
N GLU A 261 12.34 51.69 -7.48
CA GLU A 261 12.16 52.77 -8.47
C GLU A 261 11.89 54.19 -7.88
N GLU A 262 12.15 54.42 -6.59
CA GLU A 262 12.28 55.77 -6.00
C GLU A 262 13.67 56.00 -5.40
#